data_AF-A0A3P8Q3J9-F1
#
_entry.id   AF-A0A3P8Q3J9-F1
#
_cell.length_a   1.000
_cell.length_b   1.000
_cell.length_c   1.000
_cell.angle_alpha   90.00
_cell.angle_beta   90.00
_cell.angle_gamma   90.00
#
_symmetry.space_group_name_H-M   'P 1'
#
loop_
_entity.id
_entity.type
_entity.pdbx_description
1 polymer ?
#
loop_
_entity_poly.entity_id
_entity_poly.type
_entity_poly.pdbx_seq_one_letter_code
_entity_poly.pdbx_strand_id
1 'polypeptide(L)'
;MSLSSKDKTLVKTFWAKVESKGAEMGGEALGRMLVAYPQTKTYFSHWGDLSPNSPQVKKHGATIMAAVGKAVKNIDDLTNHLSKLSELHASQLRVDPANFKTYFSHWGDLSPNSPQVKKHGATIMAAVGKAVKNIDDLTNHLSKLSELHASQLRVDPANFKILTHTMILVLGMYFPADFTPEVHVSMDKFFNNVAWALSERYR
;
A
#
# COMPACT_ATOMS: atom_id res chain seq x y z
N MET A 1 0.74 -4.22 -10.37
CA MET A 1 2.01 -4.78 -10.87
C MET A 1 2.03 -6.26 -10.53
N SER A 2 2.17 -7.14 -11.52
CA SER A 2 2.35 -8.57 -11.32
C SER A 2 3.83 -8.88 -11.04
N LEU A 3 4.12 -9.92 -10.26
CA LEU A 3 5.49 -10.37 -10.01
C LEU A 3 6.10 -10.94 -11.31
N SER A 4 7.30 -10.50 -11.68
CA SER A 4 8.04 -11.08 -12.79
C SER A 4 8.48 -12.51 -12.46
N SER A 5 8.88 -13.29 -13.47
CA SER A 5 9.43 -14.63 -13.25
C SER A 5 10.67 -14.60 -12.34
N LYS A 6 11.50 -13.56 -12.45
CA LYS A 6 12.66 -13.35 -11.58
C LYS A 6 12.23 -13.13 -10.13
N ASP A 7 11.22 -12.29 -9.90
CA ASP A 7 10.69 -12.03 -8.56
C ASP A 7 10.14 -13.31 -7.93
N LYS A 8 9.35 -14.08 -8.70
CA LYS A 8 8.79 -15.36 -8.23
C LYS A 8 9.88 -16.36 -7.82
N THR A 9 10.94 -16.50 -8.62
CA THR A 9 12.07 -17.37 -8.28
C THR A 9 12.79 -16.91 -7.02
N LEU A 10 13.04 -15.60 -6.88
CA LEU A 10 13.67 -15.05 -5.67
C LEU A 10 12.80 -15.27 -4.43
N VAL A 11 11.49 -15.03 -4.52
CA VAL A 11 10.54 -15.26 -3.42
C VAL A 11 10.53 -16.74 -3.01
N LYS A 12 10.41 -17.67 -3.97
CA LYS A 12 10.44 -19.12 -3.67
C LYS A 12 11.76 -19.54 -3.03
N THR A 13 12.89 -19.07 -3.56
CA THR A 13 14.23 -19.38 -3.05
C THR A 13 14.45 -18.85 -1.64
N PHE A 14 14.02 -17.62 -1.37
CA PHE A 14 14.14 -17.04 -0.04
C PHE A 14 13.19 -17.71 0.95
N TRP A 15 11.95 -18.01 0.53
CA TRP A 15 10.97 -18.69 1.37
C TRP A 15 11.45 -20.05 1.84
N ALA A 16 12.18 -20.81 1.00
CA ALA A 16 12.79 -22.08 1.42
C ALA A 16 13.72 -21.95 2.63
N LYS A 17 14.33 -20.77 2.84
CA LYS A 17 15.15 -20.46 4.04
C LYS A 17 14.27 -20.05 5.23
N VAL A 18 13.15 -19.39 4.96
CA VAL A 18 12.22 -18.84 5.96
C VAL A 18 11.30 -19.92 6.55
N GLU A 19 10.88 -20.91 5.76
CA GLU A 19 9.80 -21.84 6.11
C GLU A 19 10.05 -22.56 7.44
N SER A 20 11.30 -22.95 7.71
CA SER A 20 11.70 -23.61 8.98
C SER A 20 11.51 -22.76 10.24
N LYS A 21 11.50 -21.42 10.09
CA LYS A 21 11.31 -20.45 11.19
C LYS A 21 9.99 -19.69 11.11
N GLY A 22 9.12 -20.05 10.16
CA GLY A 22 7.89 -19.30 9.88
C GLY A 22 7.01 -19.14 11.11
N ALA A 23 6.86 -20.18 11.94
CA ALA A 23 6.03 -20.10 13.14
C ALA A 23 6.55 -19.08 14.18
N GLU A 24 7.86 -19.09 14.44
CA GLU A 24 8.51 -18.16 15.37
C GLU A 24 8.41 -16.72 14.85
N MET A 25 8.79 -16.51 13.59
CA MET A 25 8.75 -15.20 12.93
C MET A 25 7.32 -14.64 12.87
N GLY A 26 6.32 -15.49 12.63
CA GLY A 26 4.92 -15.10 12.60
C GLY A 26 4.41 -14.64 13.96
N GLY A 27 4.79 -15.35 15.02
CA GLY A 27 4.47 -14.96 16.39
C GLY A 27 5.10 -13.62 16.77
N GLU A 28 6.38 -13.43 16.43
CA GLU A 28 7.08 -12.16 16.66
C GLU A 28 6.45 -11.01 15.86
N ALA A 29 6.16 -11.22 14.58
CA ALA A 29 5.54 -10.22 13.72
C ALA A 29 4.17 -9.78 14.25
N LEU A 30 3.31 -10.74 14.64
CA LEU A 30 2.00 -10.43 15.21
C LEU A 30 2.14 -9.74 16.57
N GLY A 31 3.02 -10.20 17.44
CA GLY A 31 3.27 -9.58 18.73
C GLY A 31 3.75 -8.13 18.60
N ARG A 32 4.67 -7.85 17.68
CA ARG A 32 5.12 -6.49 17.35
C ARG A 32 3.99 -5.63 16.82
N MET A 33 3.13 -6.17 15.94
CA MET A 33 1.96 -5.45 15.42
C MET A 33 1.03 -5.01 16.54
N LEU A 34 0.70 -5.90 17.49
CA LEU A 34 -0.20 -5.57 18.60
C LEU A 34 0.38 -4.50 19.54
N VAL A 35 1.70 -4.40 19.66
CA VAL A 35 2.37 -3.36 20.46
C VAL A 35 2.44 -2.03 19.70
N ALA A 36 2.90 -2.07 18.45
CA ALA A 36 3.12 -0.87 17.63
C ALA A 36 1.81 -0.23 17.16
N TYR A 37 0.76 -1.04 17.01
CA TYR A 37 -0.54 -0.61 16.48
C TYR A 37 -1.69 -1.07 17.40
N PRO A 38 -1.84 -0.47 18.60
CA PRO A 38 -2.80 -0.95 19.61
C PRO A 38 -4.25 -1.04 19.11
N GLN A 39 -4.65 -0.25 18.11
CA GLN A 39 -5.98 -0.32 17.50
C GLN A 39 -6.29 -1.70 16.90
N THR A 40 -5.28 -2.46 16.47
CA THR A 40 -5.50 -3.81 15.90
C THR A 40 -5.89 -4.83 16.97
N LYS A 41 -5.69 -4.55 18.26
CA LYS A 41 -6.11 -5.43 19.37
C LYS A 41 -7.61 -5.67 19.40
N THR A 42 -8.40 -4.75 18.85
CA THR A 42 -9.87 -4.84 18.79
C THR A 42 -10.35 -6.13 18.08
N TYR A 43 -9.67 -6.54 17.01
CA TYR A 43 -9.95 -7.80 16.27
C TYR A 43 -9.64 -9.07 17.07
N PHE A 44 -8.83 -8.95 18.12
CA PHE A 44 -8.38 -10.05 18.97
C PHE A 44 -8.91 -9.92 20.41
N SER A 45 -9.93 -9.09 20.64
CA SER A 45 -10.54 -8.85 21.96
C SER A 45 -11.09 -10.12 22.64
N HIS A 46 -11.34 -11.17 21.86
CA HIS A 46 -11.75 -12.49 22.35
C HIS A 46 -10.57 -13.31 22.95
N TRP A 47 -9.32 -12.87 22.79
CA TRP A 47 -8.17 -13.49 23.46
C TRP A 47 -7.98 -12.88 24.85
N GLY A 48 -7.86 -13.73 25.86
CA GLY A 48 -7.60 -13.31 27.24
C GLY A 48 -6.20 -12.72 27.47
N ASP A 49 -5.23 -13.00 26.58
CA ASP A 49 -3.88 -12.44 26.65
C ASP A 49 -3.37 -12.03 25.25
N LEU A 50 -3.13 -10.73 25.10
CA LEU A 50 -2.61 -10.09 23.88
C LEU A 50 -1.14 -9.66 24.01
N SER A 51 -0.44 -10.13 25.04
CA SER A 51 0.99 -9.89 25.18
C SER A 51 1.76 -10.51 23.99
N PRO A 52 2.87 -9.90 23.53
CA PRO A 52 3.61 -10.37 22.35
C PRO A 52 4.05 -11.83 22.40
N ASN A 53 4.20 -12.38 23.60
CA ASN A 53 4.67 -13.74 23.82
C ASN A 53 3.55 -14.72 24.21
N SER A 54 2.29 -14.29 24.20
CA SER A 54 1.16 -15.14 24.60
C SER A 54 1.03 -16.37 23.68
N PRO A 55 0.57 -17.52 24.20
CA PRO A 55 0.32 -18.70 23.40
C PRO A 55 -0.62 -18.43 22.21
N GLN A 56 -1.65 -17.60 22.41
CA GLN A 56 -2.60 -17.24 21.36
C GLN A 56 -1.93 -16.46 20.23
N VAL A 57 -1.12 -15.44 20.57
CA VAL A 57 -0.39 -14.62 19.59
C VAL A 57 0.60 -15.48 18.80
N LYS A 58 1.37 -16.34 19.48
CA LYS A 58 2.31 -17.25 18.80
C LYS A 58 1.60 -18.22 17.86
N LYS A 59 0.51 -18.84 18.32
CA LYS A 59 -0.28 -19.80 17.52
C LYS A 59 -0.90 -19.15 16.29
N HIS A 60 -1.47 -17.95 16.44
CA HIS A 60 -2.07 -17.26 15.31
C HIS A 60 -1.00 -16.73 14.34
N GLY A 61 0.12 -16.22 14.84
CA GLY A 61 1.28 -15.88 14.04
C GLY A 61 1.78 -17.03 13.15
N ALA A 62 1.82 -18.25 13.70
CA ALA A 62 2.14 -19.44 12.91
C ALA A 62 1.09 -19.75 11.82
N THR A 63 -0.19 -19.48 12.09
CA THR A 63 -1.27 -19.64 11.10
C THR A 63 -1.11 -18.65 9.94
N ILE A 64 -0.74 -17.40 10.23
CA ILE A 64 -0.44 -16.38 9.22
C ILE A 64 0.70 -16.86 8.31
N MET A 65 1.81 -17.30 8.90
CA MET A 65 2.99 -17.71 8.11
C MET A 65 2.76 -19.00 7.32
N ALA A 66 1.93 -19.92 7.81
CA ALA A 66 1.48 -21.07 7.03
C ALA A 66 0.65 -20.64 5.81
N ALA A 67 -0.22 -19.64 5.94
CA ALA A 67 -0.96 -19.09 4.81
C ALA A 67 -0.03 -18.38 3.79
N VAL A 68 0.96 -17.62 4.26
CA VAL A 68 1.99 -17.01 3.39
C VAL A 68 2.77 -18.09 2.64
N GLY A 69 3.14 -19.21 3.30
CA GLY A 69 3.81 -20.32 2.63
C GLY A 69 2.97 -20.99 1.55
N LYS A 70 1.66 -21.14 1.78
CA LYS A 70 0.72 -21.61 0.74
C LYS A 70 0.65 -20.62 -0.43
N ALA A 71 0.67 -19.32 -0.16
CA ALA A 71 0.70 -18.29 -1.21
C ALA A 71 1.99 -18.37 -2.03
N VAL A 72 3.16 -18.52 -1.40
CA VAL A 72 4.44 -18.66 -2.14
C VAL A 72 4.46 -19.91 -3.02
N LYS A 73 3.91 -21.04 -2.54
CA LYS A 73 3.80 -22.28 -3.33
C LYS A 73 2.91 -22.09 -4.57
N ASN A 74 1.90 -21.23 -4.48
CA ASN A 74 0.92 -20.97 -5.53
C ASN A 74 1.02 -19.55 -6.10
N ILE A 75 2.23 -19.00 -6.16
CA ILE A 75 2.48 -17.58 -6.54
C ILE A 75 2.00 -17.21 -7.95
N ASP A 76 1.77 -18.22 -8.78
CA ASP A 76 1.29 -18.09 -10.16
C ASP A 76 -0.25 -17.99 -10.25
N ASP A 77 -0.97 -18.38 -9.18
CA ASP A 77 -2.44 -18.37 -9.12
C ASP A 77 -2.94 -18.02 -7.69
N LEU A 78 -2.51 -16.86 -7.21
CA LEU A 78 -2.83 -16.39 -5.86
C LEU A 78 -4.33 -16.15 -5.65
N THR A 79 -5.02 -15.60 -6.66
CA THR A 79 -6.44 -15.25 -6.56
C THR A 79 -7.29 -16.48 -6.25
N ASN A 80 -7.10 -17.57 -6.99
CA ASN A 80 -7.87 -18.78 -6.75
C ASN A 80 -7.46 -19.44 -5.43
N HIS A 81 -6.17 -19.50 -5.13
CA HIS A 81 -5.66 -20.19 -3.93
C HIS A 81 -6.00 -19.48 -2.62
N LEU A 82 -6.10 -18.15 -2.63
CA LEU A 82 -6.46 -17.35 -1.46
C LEU A 82 -7.95 -17.00 -1.40
N SER A 83 -8.76 -17.43 -2.37
CA SER A 83 -10.19 -17.11 -2.46
C SER A 83 -10.96 -17.37 -1.15
N LYS A 84 -10.82 -18.57 -0.56
CA LYS A 84 -11.47 -18.91 0.72
C LYS A 84 -10.98 -18.06 1.89
N LEU A 85 -9.69 -17.71 1.91
CA LEU A 85 -9.13 -16.85 2.95
C LEU A 85 -9.61 -15.40 2.77
N SER A 86 -9.72 -14.94 1.52
CA SER A 86 -10.29 -13.65 1.15
C SER A 86 -11.76 -13.57 1.58
N GLU A 87 -12.55 -14.59 1.28
CA GLU A 87 -13.96 -14.68 1.67
C GLU A 87 -14.11 -14.65 3.20
N LEU A 88 -13.29 -15.42 3.93
CA LEU A 88 -13.27 -15.41 5.39
C LEU A 88 -13.04 -14.00 5.95
N HIS A 89 -12.05 -13.26 5.42
CA HIS A 89 -11.73 -11.92 5.87
C HIS A 89 -12.81 -10.89 5.51
N ALA A 90 -13.38 -11.01 4.30
CA ALA A 90 -14.39 -10.08 3.81
C ALA A 90 -15.76 -10.28 4.48
N SER A 91 -16.20 -11.53 4.65
CA SER A 91 -17.60 -11.83 5.01
C SER A 91 -17.79 -12.14 6.50
N GLN A 92 -16.84 -12.86 7.12
CA GLN A 92 -17.00 -13.37 8.49
C GLN A 92 -16.20 -12.57 9.50
N LEU A 93 -14.89 -12.41 9.28
CA LEU A 93 -14.03 -11.67 10.20
C LEU A 93 -14.23 -10.16 10.08
N ARG A 94 -14.66 -9.70 8.90
CA ARG A 94 -14.92 -8.29 8.56
C ARG A 94 -13.79 -7.39 9.05
N VAL A 95 -12.56 -7.87 8.92
CA VAL A 95 -11.38 -7.08 9.26
C VAL A 95 -11.41 -5.88 8.34
N ASP A 96 -11.51 -4.68 8.92
CA ASP A 96 -11.61 -3.46 8.12
C ASP A 96 -10.44 -3.42 7.13
N PRO A 97 -10.70 -3.24 5.82
CA PRO A 97 -9.64 -3.03 4.82
C PRO A 97 -8.67 -1.90 5.21
N ALA A 98 -9.02 -0.99 6.12
CA ALA A 98 -8.11 -0.02 6.74
C ALA A 98 -6.94 -0.66 7.51
N ASN A 99 -7.07 -1.88 8.03
CA ASN A 99 -5.94 -2.66 8.59
C ASN A 99 -5.04 -3.26 7.49
N PHE A 100 -5.53 -3.28 6.25
CA PHE A 100 -4.80 -3.52 5.02
C PHE A 100 -4.77 -2.23 4.17
N LYS A 101 -4.55 -1.10 4.85
CA LYS A 101 -4.48 0.29 4.37
C LYS A 101 -5.02 0.53 2.95
N THR A 102 -6.33 0.79 2.82
CA THR A 102 -6.87 1.52 1.65
C THR A 102 -7.30 2.92 2.07
N TYR A 103 -6.72 3.94 1.44
CA TYR A 103 -6.95 5.37 1.76
C TYR A 103 -8.39 5.85 1.51
N PHE A 104 -9.23 5.02 0.88
CA PHE A 104 -10.55 5.37 0.37
C PHE A 104 -11.66 4.45 0.88
N SER A 105 -11.48 3.79 2.04
CA SER A 105 -12.47 2.86 2.62
C SER A 105 -13.85 3.49 2.90
N HIS A 106 -13.92 4.82 3.00
CA HIS A 106 -15.17 5.58 3.18
C HIS A 106 -15.95 5.81 1.87
N TRP A 107 -15.42 5.42 0.71
CA TRP A 107 -16.16 5.48 -0.55
C TRP A 107 -16.83 4.12 -0.81
N GLY A 108 -18.14 4.15 -1.06
CA GLY A 108 -18.91 2.94 -1.38
C GLY A 108 -18.61 2.33 -2.75
N ASP A 109 -17.95 3.07 -3.66
CA ASP A 109 -17.57 2.58 -4.99
C ASP A 109 -16.17 3.10 -5.38
N LEU A 110 -15.24 2.15 -5.54
CA LEU A 110 -13.85 2.37 -5.95
C LEU A 110 -13.57 1.94 -7.40
N SER A 111 -14.61 1.59 -8.17
CA SER A 111 -14.45 1.17 -9.55
C SER A 111 -13.85 2.27 -10.42
N PRO A 112 -13.10 1.92 -11.48
CA PRO A 112 -12.71 2.88 -12.49
C PRO A 112 -13.96 3.58 -13.03
N ASN A 113 -13.96 4.91 -12.97
CA ASN A 113 -15.06 5.82 -13.34
C ASN A 113 -16.14 6.12 -12.30
N SER A 114 -16.05 5.61 -11.07
CA SER A 114 -17.00 6.01 -10.02
C SER A 114 -16.98 7.54 -9.82
N PRO A 115 -18.13 8.18 -9.49
CA PRO A 115 -18.19 9.62 -9.28
C PRO A 115 -17.18 10.12 -8.23
N GLN A 116 -16.97 9.34 -7.16
CA GLN A 116 -16.00 9.67 -6.10
C GLN A 116 -14.57 9.65 -6.64
N VAL A 117 -14.19 8.60 -7.36
CA VAL A 117 -12.85 8.47 -7.97
C VAL A 117 -12.61 9.59 -8.97
N LYS A 118 -13.57 9.91 -9.84
CA LYS A 118 -13.46 11.02 -10.80
C LYS A 118 -13.30 12.38 -10.10
N LYS A 119 -14.11 12.65 -9.08
CA LYS A 119 -14.06 13.91 -8.32
C LYS A 119 -12.71 14.08 -7.62
N HIS A 120 -12.19 13.01 -7.01
CA HIS A 120 -10.89 13.08 -6.37
C HIS A 120 -9.74 13.17 -7.38
N GLY A 121 -9.81 12.44 -8.50
CA GLY A 121 -8.86 12.58 -9.62
C GLY A 121 -8.78 14.02 -10.12
N ALA A 122 -9.92 14.71 -10.28
CA ALA A 122 -9.95 16.13 -10.63
C ALA A 122 -9.27 17.01 -9.56
N THR A 123 -9.45 16.69 -8.28
CA THR A 123 -8.79 17.40 -7.16
C THR A 123 -7.27 17.24 -7.23
N ILE A 124 -6.78 16.02 -7.50
CA ILE A 124 -5.35 15.74 -7.68
C ILE A 124 -4.80 16.53 -8.87
N MET A 125 -5.46 16.48 -10.03
CA MET A 125 -4.98 17.17 -11.23
C MET A 125 -5.00 18.70 -11.08
N ALA A 126 -5.96 19.25 -10.34
CA ALA A 126 -5.96 20.67 -10.01
C ALA A 126 -4.75 21.05 -9.13
N ALA A 127 -4.37 20.20 -8.17
CA ALA A 127 -3.17 20.42 -7.35
C ALA A 127 -1.88 20.30 -8.18
N VAL A 128 -1.78 19.30 -9.07
CA VAL A 128 -0.66 19.16 -10.02
C VAL A 128 -0.54 20.39 -10.92
N GLY A 129 -1.66 20.91 -11.45
CA GLY A 129 -1.65 22.14 -12.25
C GLY A 129 -1.17 23.37 -11.47
N LYS A 130 -1.46 23.46 -10.17
CA LYS A 130 -0.89 24.50 -9.30
C LYS A 130 0.61 24.30 -9.07
N ALA A 131 1.05 23.05 -8.88
CA ALA A 131 2.47 22.72 -8.76
C ALA A 131 3.27 23.10 -10.02
N VAL A 132 2.73 22.85 -11.22
CA VAL A 132 3.36 23.29 -12.49
C VAL A 132 3.53 24.81 -12.54
N LYS A 133 2.54 25.58 -12.06
CA LYS A 133 2.62 27.06 -12.00
C LYS A 133 3.64 27.58 -10.98
N ASN A 134 4.06 26.74 -10.04
CA ASN A 134 4.99 27.09 -8.96
C ASN A 134 6.19 26.12 -8.96
N ILE A 135 6.63 25.72 -10.15
CA ILE A 135 7.61 24.63 -10.33
C ILE A 135 8.97 24.92 -9.68
N ASP A 136 9.32 26.20 -9.53
CA ASP A 136 10.57 26.64 -8.92
C ASP A 136 10.50 26.72 -7.37
N ASP A 137 9.31 26.55 -6.78
CA ASP A 137 9.09 26.67 -5.33
C ASP A 137 8.09 25.62 -4.79
N LEU A 138 8.26 24.36 -5.23
CA LEU A 138 7.33 23.28 -4.92
C LEU A 138 7.17 23.01 -3.42
N THR A 139 8.26 23.02 -2.64
CA THR A 139 8.21 22.69 -1.21
C THR A 139 7.39 23.70 -0.42
N ASN A 140 7.61 25.01 -0.63
CA ASN A 140 6.82 26.02 0.07
C ASN A 140 5.38 26.02 -0.41
N HIS A 141 5.15 25.94 -1.73
CA HIS A 141 3.81 25.93 -2.30
C HIS A 141 2.98 24.74 -1.80
N LEU A 142 3.58 23.55 -1.71
CA LEU A 142 2.90 22.32 -1.30
C LEU A 142 2.93 22.08 0.21
N SER A 143 3.53 22.96 1.03
CA SER A 143 3.69 22.75 2.49
C SER A 143 2.38 22.37 3.18
N LYS A 144 1.29 23.10 2.93
CA LYS A 144 -0.03 22.81 3.53
C LYS A 144 -0.57 21.44 3.09
N LEU A 145 -0.33 21.06 1.84
CA LEU A 145 -0.77 19.78 1.31
C LEU A 145 0.09 18.64 1.87
N SER A 146 1.39 18.88 2.08
CA SER A 146 2.29 17.96 2.77
C SER A 146 1.86 17.74 4.22
N GLU A 147 1.57 18.81 4.97
CA GLU A 147 1.03 18.72 6.34
C GLU A 147 -0.29 17.95 6.41
N LEU A 148 -1.21 18.19 5.47
CA LEU A 148 -2.46 17.44 5.38
C LEU A 148 -2.18 15.93 5.22
N HIS A 149 -1.31 15.57 4.28
CA HIS A 149 -1.00 14.17 4.01
C HIS A 149 -0.20 13.50 5.13
N ALA A 150 0.70 14.24 5.79
CA ALA A 150 1.54 13.75 6.87
C ALA A 150 0.73 13.55 8.16
N SER A 151 0.03 14.58 8.60
CA SER A 151 -0.52 14.65 9.95
C SER A 151 -1.94 14.15 10.05
N GLN A 152 -2.76 14.44 9.02
CA GLN A 152 -4.19 14.10 9.02
C GLN A 152 -4.47 12.81 8.27
N LEU A 153 -4.06 12.73 7.00
CA LEU A 153 -4.35 11.56 6.15
C LEU A 153 -3.37 10.40 6.38
N ARG A 154 -2.17 10.70 6.89
CA ARG A 154 -1.09 9.76 7.19
C ARG A 154 -0.79 8.80 6.03
N VAL A 155 -0.72 9.36 4.82
CA VAL A 155 -0.41 8.61 3.60
C VAL A 155 1.04 8.16 3.66
N ASP A 156 1.33 6.88 3.48
CA ASP A 156 2.74 6.47 3.44
C ASP A 156 3.41 7.11 2.21
N PRO A 157 4.55 7.85 2.37
CA PRO A 157 5.22 8.54 1.27
C PRO A 157 5.52 7.69 0.03
N ALA A 158 5.68 6.37 0.19
CA ALA A 158 5.86 5.45 -0.94
C ALA A 158 4.68 5.49 -1.94
N ASN A 159 3.48 5.82 -1.49
CA ASN A 159 2.29 5.89 -2.36
C ASN A 159 2.32 7.08 -3.32
N PHE A 160 3.01 8.18 -2.99
CA PHE A 160 3.20 9.26 -3.95
C PHE A 160 3.98 8.78 -5.16
N LYS A 161 5.06 8.00 -4.96
CA LYS A 161 5.86 7.43 -6.05
C LYS A 161 5.06 6.45 -6.93
N ILE A 162 4.11 5.73 -6.33
CA ILE A 162 3.22 4.84 -7.10
C ILE A 162 2.30 5.68 -7.99
N LEU A 163 1.70 6.74 -7.45
CA LEU A 163 0.82 7.64 -8.21
C LEU A 163 1.58 8.40 -9.31
N THR A 164 2.82 8.84 -9.06
CA THR A 164 3.61 9.52 -10.08
C THR A 164 3.92 8.59 -11.26
N HIS A 165 4.29 7.34 -10.99
CA HIS A 165 4.55 6.35 -12.03
C HIS A 165 3.30 6.05 -12.87
N THR A 166 2.13 5.89 -12.24
CA THR A 166 0.88 5.66 -12.99
C THR A 166 0.47 6.89 -13.81
N MET A 167 0.76 8.11 -13.33
CA MET A 167 0.50 9.35 -14.06
C MET A 167 1.35 9.43 -15.34
N ILE A 168 2.64 9.10 -15.25
CA ILE A 168 3.55 9.04 -16.41
C ILE A 168 3.02 8.08 -17.48
N LEU A 169 2.57 6.89 -17.05
CA LEU A 169 1.98 5.90 -17.96
C LEU A 169 0.71 6.44 -18.65
N VAL A 170 -0.17 7.12 -17.89
CA VAL A 170 -1.37 7.76 -18.45
C VAL A 170 -1.02 8.86 -19.44
N LEU A 171 0.00 9.69 -19.17
CA LEU A 171 0.46 10.72 -20.11
C LEU A 171 0.94 10.11 -21.43
N GLY A 172 1.73 9.04 -21.38
CA GLY A 172 2.18 8.34 -22.58
C GLY A 172 1.05 7.69 -23.38
N MET A 173 0.00 7.20 -22.70
CA MET A 173 -1.18 6.63 -23.36
C MET A 173 -2.06 7.70 -24.02
N TYR A 174 -2.22 8.87 -23.40
CA TYR A 174 -3.11 9.93 -23.90
C TYR A 174 -2.43 10.85 -24.92
N PHE A 175 -1.11 11.02 -24.84
CA PHE A 175 -0.34 11.91 -25.70
C PHE A 175 0.82 11.17 -26.40
N PRO A 176 0.60 10.04 -27.08
CA PRO A 176 1.69 9.20 -27.59
C PRO A 176 2.59 9.90 -28.61
N ALA A 177 2.07 10.90 -29.34
CA ALA A 177 2.86 11.69 -30.28
C ALA A 177 3.76 12.72 -29.59
N ASP A 178 3.32 13.27 -28.46
CA ASP A 178 4.02 14.34 -27.72
C ASP A 178 4.89 13.79 -26.59
N PHE A 179 4.68 12.53 -26.17
CA PHE A 179 5.40 11.90 -25.06
C PHE A 179 6.74 11.32 -25.50
N THR A 180 7.63 12.20 -26.00
CA THR A 180 9.00 11.84 -26.39
C THR A 180 9.83 11.38 -25.18
N PRO A 181 10.98 10.71 -25.38
CA PRO A 181 11.88 10.35 -24.28
C PRO A 181 12.29 11.55 -23.40
N GLU A 182 12.50 12.73 -23.99
CA GLU A 182 12.84 13.96 -23.29
C GLU A 182 11.69 14.45 -22.41
N VAL A 183 10.45 14.42 -22.94
CA VAL A 183 9.24 14.76 -22.19
C VAL A 183 9.02 13.76 -21.05
N HIS A 184 9.21 12.47 -21.31
CA HIS A 184 9.11 11.43 -20.28
C HIS A 184 10.07 11.68 -19.12
N VAL A 185 11.37 11.88 -19.39
CA VAL A 185 12.36 12.14 -18.34
C VAL A 185 12.06 13.45 -17.59
N SER A 186 11.60 14.48 -18.30
CA SER A 186 11.23 15.77 -17.68
C SER A 186 10.03 15.63 -16.75
N MET A 187 8.98 14.93 -17.18
CA MET A 187 7.80 14.66 -16.36
C MET A 187 8.12 13.76 -15.17
N ASP A 188 8.99 12.76 -15.33
CA ASP A 188 9.45 11.93 -14.22
C ASP A 188 10.16 12.74 -13.13
N LYS A 189 11.09 13.61 -13.52
CA LYS A 189 11.77 14.53 -12.59
C LYS A 189 10.78 15.46 -11.89
N PHE A 190 9.88 16.08 -12.65
CA PHE A 190 8.86 16.97 -12.08
C PHE A 190 8.00 16.24 -11.04
N PHE A 191 7.46 15.07 -11.39
CA PHE A 191 6.61 14.32 -10.48
C PHE A 191 7.37 13.77 -9.26
N ASN A 192 8.64 13.38 -9.41
CA ASN A 192 9.49 13.00 -8.28
C ASN A 192 9.73 14.19 -7.33
N ASN A 193 9.92 15.40 -7.85
CA ASN A 193 10.03 16.60 -7.02
C ASN A 193 8.71 16.93 -6.31
N VAL A 194 7.55 16.75 -6.97
CA VAL A 194 6.24 16.89 -6.32
C VAL A 194 6.06 15.87 -5.20
N ALA A 195 6.41 14.60 -5.44
CA ALA A 195 6.32 13.55 -4.41
C ALA A 195 7.26 13.83 -3.22
N TRP A 196 8.46 14.35 -3.50
CA TRP A 196 9.39 14.78 -2.46
C TRP A 196 8.82 15.95 -1.64
N ALA A 197 8.37 17.02 -2.29
CA ALA A 197 7.75 18.18 -1.62
C ALA A 197 6.53 17.80 -0.78
N LEU A 198 5.70 16.85 -1.24
CA LEU A 198 4.58 16.32 -0.47
C LEU A 198 5.02 15.51 0.75
N SER A 199 6.24 14.98 0.74
CA SER A 199 6.80 14.15 1.82
C SER A 199 7.60 14.96 2.86
N GLU A 200 7.85 16.25 2.63
CA GLU A 200 8.73 17.06 3.47
C GLU A 200 8.24 17.21 4.93
N ARG A 201 6.93 17.24 5.16
CA ARG A 201 6.34 17.46 6.49
C ARG A 201 6.07 16.17 7.28
N TYR A 202 6.63 15.04 6.84
CA TYR A 202 6.50 13.73 7.51
C TYR A 202 7.51 13.50 8.64
N ARG A 203 8.46 14.42 8.82
CA ARG A 203 9.58 14.30 9.75
C ARG A 203 9.62 15.49 10.68
#